data_AF-A0A211ZJ39-F1
#
_entry.id   AF-A0A211ZJ39-F1
#
_cell.length_a   1.000
_cell.length_b   1.000
_cell.length_c   1.000
_cell.angle_alpha   90.00
_cell.angle_beta   90.00
_cell.angle_gamma   90.00
#
_symmetry.space_group_name_H-M   'P 1'
#
loop_
_entity.id
_entity.type
_entity.pdbx_description
1 polymer ?
#
loop_
_entity_poly.entity_id
_entity_poly.type
_entity_poly.pdbx_seq_one_letter_code
_entity_poly.pdbx_strand_id
1 'polypeptide(L)'
;MKRILLAAAIATLAASPAFAGCVEDAQAQAQKVQTLSQGLMSKAQAPQAEQCSAMKEVMDETQKLVGLYKGCQADLKLTDAQIQQLDQQVATGQQGYSAQCGG
;
A
#
# COMPACT_ATOMS: atom_id res chain seq x y z
N MET A 1 42.57 1.55 27.40
CA MET A 1 41.23 2.17 27.31
C MET A 1 40.34 1.33 26.41
N LYS A 2 39.08 1.23 26.81
CA LYS A 2 38.07 0.20 26.53
C LYS A 2 37.58 0.25 25.08
N ARG A 3 38.02 -0.70 24.24
CA ARG A 3 37.57 -0.91 22.85
C ARG A 3 36.61 -2.09 22.74
N ILE A 4 35.54 -2.11 23.52
CA ILE A 4 34.47 -3.09 23.34
C ILE A 4 33.21 -2.39 23.84
N LEU A 5 32.25 -2.13 22.95
CA LEU A 5 30.81 -1.93 23.21
C LEU A 5 30.06 -1.32 21.99
N LEU A 6 30.51 -1.52 20.75
CA LEU A 6 29.76 -1.08 19.57
C LEU A 6 29.60 -2.19 18.50
N ALA A 7 29.48 -3.45 18.92
CA ALA A 7 29.34 -4.57 17.99
C ALA A 7 28.46 -5.71 18.50
N ALA A 8 27.45 -5.42 19.32
CA ALA A 8 26.56 -6.45 19.87
C ALA A 8 25.06 -6.10 19.79
N ALA A 9 24.65 -5.20 18.89
CA ALA A 9 23.24 -4.90 18.67
C ALA A 9 22.76 -5.12 17.22
N ILE A 10 23.65 -5.56 16.32
CA ILE A 10 23.33 -5.77 14.90
C ILE A 10 23.36 -7.28 14.54
N ALA A 11 23.92 -8.12 15.41
CA ALA A 11 24.11 -9.54 15.14
C ALA A 11 22.85 -10.41 15.28
N THR A 12 21.72 -9.86 15.73
CA THR A 12 20.45 -10.61 15.85
C THR A 12 19.38 -10.19 14.83
N LEU A 13 19.64 -9.20 13.98
CA LEU A 13 18.72 -8.81 12.89
C LEU A 13 19.09 -9.43 11.54
N ALA A 14 20.22 -10.14 11.46
CA ALA A 14 20.70 -10.83 10.26
C ALA A 14 20.05 -12.21 10.02
N ALA A 15 18.90 -12.48 10.63
CA ALA A 15 18.18 -13.75 10.48
C ALA A 15 16.69 -13.54 10.27
N SER A 16 16.31 -12.58 9.41
CA SER A 16 15.03 -12.70 8.71
C SER A 16 15.01 -11.83 7.45
N PRO A 17 14.89 -12.43 6.25
CA PRO A 17 14.90 -11.73 4.97
C PRO A 17 13.57 -10.98 4.68
N ALA A 18 12.75 -10.69 5.68
CA ALA A 18 11.42 -10.11 5.51
C ALA A 18 11.30 -8.65 6.00
N PHE A 19 12.31 -8.09 6.67
CA PHE A 19 12.16 -6.88 7.48
C PHE A 19 12.67 -5.56 6.85
N ALA A 20 13.37 -5.61 5.70
CA ALA A 20 13.85 -4.38 5.02
C ALA A 20 12.96 -3.95 3.84
N GLY A 21 12.47 -4.90 3.04
CA GLY A 21 11.65 -4.59 1.85
C GLY A 21 10.28 -4.02 2.20
N CYS A 22 9.70 -4.40 3.34
CA CYS A 22 8.29 -4.14 3.65
C CYS A 22 7.88 -2.66 3.59
N VAL A 23 8.70 -1.76 4.15
CA VAL A 23 8.43 -0.31 4.14
C VAL A 23 8.68 0.28 2.75
N GLU A 24 9.75 -0.15 2.08
CA GLU A 24 10.13 0.32 0.75
C GLU A 24 9.12 -0.13 -0.31
N ASP A 25 8.68 -1.39 -0.27
CA ASP A 25 7.64 -1.95 -1.12
C ASP A 25 6.30 -1.25 -0.89
N ALA A 26 5.92 -1.02 0.37
CA ALA A 26 4.70 -0.28 0.69
C ALA A 26 4.77 1.17 0.20
N GLN A 27 5.91 1.86 0.33
CA GLN A 27 6.09 3.20 -0.22
C GLN A 27 6.08 3.23 -1.74
N ALA A 28 6.78 2.31 -2.41
CA ALA A 28 6.80 2.22 -3.86
C ALA A 28 5.39 1.96 -4.42
N GLN A 29 4.65 1.06 -3.76
CA GLN A 29 3.27 0.76 -4.11
C GLN A 29 2.34 1.96 -3.83
N ALA A 30 2.55 2.70 -2.73
CA ALA A 30 1.78 3.91 -2.43
C ALA A 30 2.01 5.02 -3.47
N GLN A 31 3.26 5.23 -3.90
CA GLN A 31 3.59 6.15 -4.99
C GLN A 31 2.90 5.73 -6.28
N LYS A 32 2.91 4.43 -6.61
CA LYS A 32 2.24 3.89 -7.79
C LYS A 32 0.73 4.16 -7.75
N VAL A 33 0.06 3.87 -6.64
CA VAL A 33 -1.37 4.15 -6.44
C VAL A 33 -1.66 5.65 -6.58
N GLN A 34 -0.80 6.50 -6.02
CA GLN A 34 -0.94 7.95 -6.14
C GLN A 34 -0.81 8.43 -7.59
N THR A 35 0.19 7.94 -8.33
CA THR A 35 0.37 8.24 -9.76
C THR A 35 -0.82 7.77 -10.59
N LEU A 36 -1.32 6.55 -10.35
CA LEU A 36 -2.51 6.03 -11.03
C LEU A 36 -3.75 6.86 -10.71
N SER A 37 -3.92 7.29 -9.46
CA SER A 37 -5.05 8.15 -9.06
C SER A 37 -5.01 9.52 -9.73
N GLN A 38 -3.82 10.11 -9.89
CA GLN A 38 -3.65 11.35 -10.67
C GLN A 38 -3.90 11.12 -12.17
N GLY A 39 -3.50 9.97 -12.70
CA GLY A 39 -3.81 9.56 -14.08
C GLY A 39 -5.31 9.38 -14.29
N LEU A 40 -6.02 8.79 -13.33
CA LEU A 40 -7.47 8.65 -13.34
C LEU A 40 -8.17 10.01 -13.35
N MET A 41 -7.74 10.96 -12.51
CA MET A 41 -8.24 12.33 -12.52
C MET A 41 -8.04 13.00 -13.88
N SER A 42 -6.91 12.74 -14.54
CA SER A 42 -6.65 13.24 -15.90
C SER A 42 -7.54 12.57 -16.95
N LYS A 43 -8.02 11.35 -16.66
CA LYS A 43 -9.00 10.62 -17.48
C LYS A 43 -10.46 10.88 -17.09
N ALA A 44 -10.76 11.83 -16.19
CA ALA A 44 -12.14 12.14 -15.79
C ALA A 44 -13.05 12.60 -16.95
N GLN A 45 -12.47 13.01 -18.09
CA GLN A 45 -13.20 13.35 -19.32
C GLN A 45 -13.12 12.24 -20.40
N ALA A 46 -12.39 11.16 -20.14
CA ALA A 46 -12.27 10.02 -21.04
C ALA A 46 -13.61 9.24 -21.11
N PRO A 47 -13.79 8.37 -22.12
CA PRO A 47 -14.95 7.48 -22.18
C PRO A 47 -15.11 6.66 -20.90
N GLN A 48 -16.35 6.37 -20.50
CA GLN A 48 -16.65 5.65 -19.26
C GLN A 48 -15.88 4.31 -19.16
N ALA A 49 -15.71 3.58 -20.26
CA ALA A 49 -14.93 2.35 -20.29
C ALA A 49 -13.45 2.55 -19.90
N GLU A 50 -12.82 3.64 -20.36
CA GLU A 50 -11.44 3.97 -19.99
C GLU A 50 -11.34 4.46 -18.54
N GLN A 51 -12.31 5.26 -18.08
CA GLN A 51 -12.40 5.67 -16.68
C GLN A 51 -12.51 4.46 -15.76
N CYS A 52 -13.40 3.53 -16.10
CA CYS A 52 -13.62 2.32 -15.34
C CYS A 52 -12.41 1.39 -15.37
N SER A 53 -11.74 1.23 -16.52
CA SER A 53 -10.50 0.46 -16.58
C SER A 53 -9.39 1.08 -15.71
N ALA A 54 -9.21 2.40 -15.77
CA ALA A 54 -8.22 3.10 -14.95
C ALA A 54 -8.57 3.05 -13.45
N MET A 55 -9.85 3.17 -13.10
CA MET A 55 -10.31 3.12 -11.72
C MET A 55 -10.19 1.70 -11.14
N LYS A 56 -10.42 0.67 -11.96
CA LYS A 56 -10.13 -0.73 -11.60
C LYS A 56 -8.65 -0.93 -11.31
N GLU A 57 -7.76 -0.38 -12.14
CA GLU A 57 -6.31 -0.48 -11.94
C GLU A 57 -5.87 0.22 -10.64
N VAL A 58 -6.38 1.42 -10.37
CA VAL A 58 -6.16 2.11 -9.07
C VAL A 58 -6.62 1.23 -7.91
N MET A 59 -7.80 0.61 -8.01
CA MET A 59 -8.36 -0.25 -6.97
C MET A 59 -7.54 -1.51 -6.72
N ASP A 60 -7.14 -2.22 -7.78
CA ASP A 60 -6.33 -3.44 -7.69
C ASP A 60 -4.96 -3.13 -7.06
N GLU A 61 -4.32 -2.02 -7.44
CA GLU A 61 -3.05 -1.60 -6.86
C GLU A 61 -3.19 -1.08 -5.42
N THR A 62 -4.34 -0.47 -5.07
CA THR A 62 -4.67 -0.07 -3.69
C THR A 62 -4.87 -1.30 -2.81
N GLN A 63 -5.53 -2.34 -3.30
CA GLN A 63 -5.66 -3.61 -2.57
C GLN A 63 -4.29 -4.25 -2.29
N LYS A 64 -3.39 -4.25 -3.28
CA LYS A 64 -2.00 -4.71 -3.07
C LYS A 64 -1.30 -3.89 -2.00
N LEU A 65 -1.47 -2.57 -2.01
CA LEU A 65 -0.92 -1.67 -0.99
C LEU A 65 -1.44 -2.01 0.41
N VAL A 66 -2.75 -2.22 0.58
CA VAL A 66 -3.33 -2.61 1.86
C VAL A 66 -2.84 -3.99 2.30
N GLY A 67 -2.67 -4.93 1.36
CA GLY A 67 -2.03 -6.21 1.62
C GLY A 67 -0.60 -6.05 2.16
N LEU A 68 0.19 -5.16 1.58
CA LEU A 68 1.53 -4.81 2.08
C LEU A 68 1.43 -4.17 3.47
N TYR A 69 0.55 -3.20 3.69
CA TYR A 69 0.38 -2.58 5.01
C TYR A 69 -0.02 -3.58 6.10
N LYS A 70 -0.85 -4.57 5.78
CA LYS A 70 -1.20 -5.67 6.69
C LYS A 70 -0.01 -6.60 6.95
N GLY A 71 0.69 -7.03 5.90
CA GLY A 71 1.87 -7.88 6.02
C GLY A 71 3.01 -7.21 6.80
N CYS A 72 3.15 -5.89 6.64
CA CYS A 72 4.16 -5.05 7.23
C CYS A 72 3.65 -4.29 8.47
N GLN A 73 2.52 -4.70 9.06
CA GLN A 73 1.86 -3.99 10.17
C GLN A 73 2.83 -3.74 11.35
N ALA A 74 3.62 -4.76 11.70
CA ALA A 74 4.60 -4.68 12.79
C ALA A 74 5.74 -3.69 12.49
N ASP A 75 6.27 -3.71 11.27
CA ASP A 75 7.37 -2.83 10.82
C ASP A 75 6.93 -1.38 10.68
N LEU A 76 5.73 -1.17 10.14
CA LEU A 76 5.13 0.16 9.96
C LEU A 76 4.48 0.69 11.23
N LYS A 77 4.48 -0.08 12.31
CA LYS A 77 3.83 0.27 13.59
C LYS A 77 2.37 0.68 13.41
N LEU A 78 1.67 0.04 12.48
CA LEU A 78 0.26 0.30 12.21
C LEU A 78 -0.59 -0.34 13.31
N THR A 79 -1.56 0.39 13.81
CA THR A 79 -2.54 -0.16 14.76
C THR A 79 -3.62 -0.93 14.02
N ASP A 80 -4.28 -1.86 14.70
CA ASP A 80 -5.41 -2.60 14.11
C ASP A 80 -6.52 -1.66 13.64
N ALA A 81 -6.72 -0.54 14.33
CA ALA A 81 -7.64 0.51 13.93
C ALA A 81 -7.25 1.15 12.58
N GLN A 82 -5.95 1.38 12.33
CA GLN A 82 -5.48 1.92 11.05
C GLN A 82 -5.65 0.90 9.92
N ILE A 83 -5.39 -0.39 10.19
CA ILE A 83 -5.63 -1.47 9.24
C ILE A 83 -7.13 -1.58 8.90
N GLN A 84 -8.01 -1.52 9.90
CA GLN A 84 -9.46 -1.52 9.68
C GLN A 84 -9.92 -0.30 8.88
N GLN A 85 -9.33 0.87 9.12
CA GLN A 85 -9.65 2.07 8.35
C GLN A 85 -9.24 1.92 6.88
N LEU A 86 -8.06 1.34 6.61
CA LEU A 86 -7.60 1.03 5.25
C LEU A 86 -8.54 0.05 4.54
N ASP A 87 -8.99 -1.00 5.24
CA ASP A 87 -9.97 -1.94 4.70
C ASP A 87 -11.31 -1.26 4.36
N GLN A 88 -11.80 -0.39 5.24
CA GLN A 88 -13.02 0.37 4.98
C GLN A 88 -12.88 1.31 3.78
N GLN A 89 -11.73 1.95 3.61
CA GLN A 89 -11.47 2.81 2.46
C GLN A 89 -11.46 2.00 1.16
N VAL A 90 -10.82 0.83 1.15
CA VAL A 90 -10.83 -0.07 -0.01
C VAL A 90 -12.25 -0.55 -0.31
N ALA A 91 -13.00 -0.99 0.70
CA ALA A 91 -14.37 -1.45 0.53
C ALA A 91 -15.28 -0.34 -0.01
N THR A 92 -15.13 0.89 0.50
CA THR A 92 -15.87 2.07 0.02
C THR A 92 -15.50 2.39 -1.43
N GLY A 93 -14.21 2.34 -1.77
CA GLY A 93 -13.73 2.51 -3.14
C GLY A 93 -14.31 1.45 -4.09
N GLN A 94 -14.36 0.19 -3.66
CA GLN A 94 -14.93 -0.90 -4.46
C GLN A 94 -16.43 -0.75 -4.66
N GLN A 95 -17.15 -0.31 -3.64
CA GLN A 95 -18.57 0.01 -3.77
C GLN A 95 -18.79 1.18 -4.74
N GLY A 96 -17.96 2.23 -4.64
CA GLY A 96 -17.97 3.35 -5.60
C GLY A 96 -17.69 2.88 -7.03
N TYR A 97 -16.68 2.03 -7.21
CA TYR A 97 -16.38 1.40 -8.50
C TYR A 97 -17.54 0.59 -9.06
N SER A 98 -18.10 -0.31 -8.25
CA SER A 98 -19.23 -1.15 -8.68
C SER A 98 -20.45 -0.31 -9.05
N ALA A 99 -20.70 0.79 -8.33
CA ALA A 99 -21.78 1.72 -8.61
C ALA A 99 -21.57 2.53 -9.90
N GLN A 100 -20.33 2.90 -10.21
CA GLN A 100 -20.00 3.80 -11.33
C GLN A 100 -19.68 3.05 -12.62
N CYS A 101 -19.23 1.80 -12.51
CA CYS A 101 -18.71 1.00 -13.61
C CYS A 101 -19.44 -0.31 -13.87
N GLY A 102 -20.37 -0.72 -12.99
CA GLY A 102 -21.10 -1.98 -13.12
C GLY A 102 -20.14 -3.16 -12.96
N GLY A 103 -19.95 -3.61 -11.72
CA GLY A 103 -19.09 -4.74 -11.39
C GLY A 103 -19.41 -6.02 -12.16
#